data_AF-A0A2A8BNA6-F1
#
_entry.id   AF-A0A2A8BNA6-F1
#
_cell.length_a   1.000
_cell.length_b   1.000
_cell.length_c   1.000
_cell.angle_alpha   90.00
_cell.angle_beta   90.00
_cell.angle_gamma   90.00
#
_symmetry.space_group_name_H-M   'P 1'
#
loop_
_entity.id
_entity.type
_entity.pdbx_description
1 polymer ?
#
loop_
_entity_poly.entity_id
_entity_poly.type
_entity_poly.pdbx_seq_one_letter_code
_entity_poly.pdbx_strand_id
1 'polypeptide(L)'
;MNQKKIFESMEGLYAFDTGSTDSGINDELLRKQIVSYLETLDDNEFRILMSTFIREYFVSHEAIENGYGIEDLVQFIKWLDEFMGIEI
;
A
#
# COMPACT_ATOMS: atom_id res chain seq x y z
N MET A 1 12.41 1.78 -8.07
CA MET A 1 11.97 3.05 -7.44
C MET A 1 12.58 3.15 -6.05
N ASN A 2 12.65 4.33 -5.42
CA ASN A 2 13.05 4.39 -4.01
C ASN A 2 11.85 4.07 -3.09
N GLN A 3 12.12 3.58 -1.88
CA GLN A 3 11.10 3.12 -0.94
C GLN A 3 10.05 4.19 -0.63
N LYS A 4 10.50 5.42 -0.35
CA LYS A 4 9.60 6.55 -0.05
C LYS A 4 8.54 6.75 -1.14
N LYS A 5 8.97 6.78 -2.40
CA LYS A 5 8.03 6.96 -3.52
C LYS A 5 7.07 5.80 -3.66
N ILE A 6 7.51 4.56 -3.40
CA ILE A 6 6.63 3.38 -3.43
C ILE A 6 5.55 3.52 -2.36
N PHE A 7 5.94 3.91 -1.14
CA PHE A 7 5.01 4.06 -0.02
C PHE A 7 3.98 5.15 -0.27
N GLU A 8 4.43 6.35 -0.67
CA GLU A 8 3.53 7.46 -1.04
C GLU A 8 2.58 7.07 -2.19
N SER A 9 3.06 6.29 -3.16
CA SER A 9 2.22 5.84 -4.28
C SER A 9 1.17 4.83 -3.85
N MET A 10 1.53 3.86 -3.00
CA MET A 10 0.58 2.86 -2.48
C MET A 10 -0.47 3.51 -1.58
N GLU A 11 -0.07 4.42 -0.70
CA GLU A 11 -0.99 5.21 0.14
C GLU A 11 -1.96 6.02 -0.74
N GLY A 12 -1.45 6.73 -1.74
CA GLY A 12 -2.29 7.56 -2.63
C GLY A 12 -3.23 6.75 -3.51
N LEU A 13 -2.81 5.59 -4.01
CA LEU A 13 -3.68 4.68 -4.78
C LEU A 13 -4.76 4.05 -3.88
N TYR A 14 -4.38 3.59 -2.69
CA TYR A 14 -5.32 3.03 -1.72
C TYR A 14 -6.37 4.05 -1.27
N ALA A 15 -5.96 5.28 -0.96
CA ALA A 15 -6.86 6.36 -0.60
C ALA A 15 -7.85 6.67 -1.73
N PHE A 16 -7.40 6.69 -2.99
CA PHE A 16 -8.28 6.90 -4.14
C PHE A 16 -9.35 5.80 -4.24
N ASP A 17 -8.89 4.54 -4.25
CA ASP A 17 -9.74 3.37 -4.51
C ASP A 17 -10.76 3.13 -3.38
N THR A 18 -10.42 3.52 -2.15
CA THR A 18 -11.32 3.42 -0.98
C THR A 18 -12.26 4.62 -0.82
N GLY A 19 -12.31 5.52 -1.80
CA GLY A 19 -13.31 6.59 -1.88
C GLY A 19 -12.84 7.95 -1.37
N SER A 20 -11.56 8.11 -1.03
CA SER A 20 -10.96 9.42 -0.76
C SER A 20 -10.51 10.07 -2.07
N THR A 21 -11.46 10.36 -2.95
CA THR A 21 -11.21 10.83 -4.32
C THR A 21 -10.52 12.20 -4.41
N ASP A 22 -10.62 13.01 -3.35
CA ASP A 22 -9.96 14.33 -3.27
C ASP A 22 -8.47 14.26 -2.84
N SER A 23 -8.04 13.13 -2.29
CA SER A 23 -6.65 12.90 -1.81
C SER A 23 -5.91 11.83 -2.61
N GLY A 24 -6.63 11.10 -3.46
CA GLY A 24 -6.14 9.92 -4.14
C GLY A 24 -5.59 10.16 -5.55
N ILE A 25 -4.60 9.35 -5.93
CA ILE A 25 -4.03 9.34 -7.28
C ILE A 25 -4.85 8.37 -8.16
N ASN A 26 -5.65 8.89 -9.09
CA ASN A 26 -6.24 8.07 -10.17
C ASN A 26 -5.26 7.91 -11.33
N ASP A 27 -4.17 7.16 -11.11
CA ASP A 27 -3.10 6.99 -12.09
C ASP A 27 -2.85 5.52 -12.38
N GLU A 28 -3.53 5.02 -13.40
CA GLU A 28 -3.36 3.66 -13.92
C GLU A 28 -1.93 3.37 -14.42
N LEU A 29 -1.19 4.40 -14.84
CA LEU A 29 0.22 4.22 -15.20
C LEU A 29 1.06 4.01 -13.93
N LEU A 30 0.81 4.80 -12.88
CA LEU A 30 1.47 4.62 -11.59
C LEU A 30 1.14 3.24 -10.99
N ARG A 31 -0.12 2.81 -11.03
CA ARG A 31 -0.54 1.48 -10.58
C ARG A 31 0.29 0.39 -11.26
N LYS A 32 0.37 0.41 -12.59
CA LYS A 32 1.17 -0.54 -13.37
C LYS A 32 2.66 -0.50 -13.02
N GLN A 33 3.21 0.69 -12.76
CA GLN A 33 4.61 0.83 -12.35
C GLN A 33 4.87 0.21 -10.97
N ILE A 34 3.94 0.38 -10.03
CA ILE A 34 4.03 -0.20 -8.69
C ILE A 34 3.91 -1.72 -8.76
N VAL A 35 2.88 -2.24 -9.43
CA VAL A 35 2.70 -3.70 -9.59
C VAL A 35 3.92 -4.32 -10.25
N SER A 36 4.38 -3.78 -11.37
CA SER A 36 5.57 -4.30 -12.07
C SER A 36 6.82 -4.24 -11.20
N TYR A 37 6.98 -3.23 -10.36
CA TYR A 37 8.10 -3.18 -9.41
C TYR A 37 7.97 -4.25 -8.32
N LEU A 38 6.80 -4.43 -7.73
CA LEU A 38 6.57 -5.42 -6.69
C LEU A 38 6.78 -6.85 -7.21
N GLU A 39 6.38 -7.13 -8.45
CA GLU A 39 6.64 -8.41 -9.15
C GLU A 39 8.13 -8.68 -9.41
N THR A 40 9.00 -7.65 -9.38
CA THR A 40 10.45 -7.85 -9.56
C THR A 40 11.17 -8.24 -8.27
N LEU A 41 10.52 -8.09 -7.12
CA LEU A 41 11.11 -8.39 -5.82
C LEU A 41 11.11 -9.89 -5.57
N ASP A 42 12.17 -10.40 -4.95
CA ASP A 42 12.10 -11.75 -4.38
C ASP A 42 11.19 -11.80 -3.13
N ASP A 43 10.82 -13.01 -2.71
CA ASP A 43 9.91 -13.22 -1.57
C ASP A 43 10.38 -12.50 -0.28
N ASN A 44 11.69 -12.42 -0.06
CA ASN A 44 12.26 -11.82 1.14
C ASN A 44 12.27 -10.29 1.04
N GLU A 45 12.63 -9.73 -0.11
CA GLU A 45 12.56 -8.31 -0.41
C GLU A 45 11.12 -7.80 -0.32
N PHE A 46 10.18 -8.52 -0.94
CA PHE A 46 8.75 -8.22 -0.88
C PHE A 46 8.25 -8.24 0.57
N ARG A 47 8.57 -9.30 1.32
CA ARG A 47 8.19 -9.43 2.73
C ARG A 47 8.72 -8.28 3.57
N ILE A 48 9.99 -7.90 3.40
CA ILE A 48 10.60 -6.79 4.14
C ILE A 48 9.92 -5.47 3.78
N LEU A 49 9.71 -5.20 2.49
CA LEU A 49 9.08 -3.97 2.00
C LEU A 49 7.66 -3.83 2.54
N MET A 50 6.82 -4.86 2.39
CA MET A 50 5.43 -4.83 2.87
C MET A 50 5.35 -4.77 4.39
N SER A 51 6.17 -5.53 5.11
CA SER A 51 6.20 -5.46 6.58
C SER A 51 6.60 -4.06 7.06
N THR A 52 7.52 -3.41 6.36
CA THR A 52 7.93 -2.04 6.68
C THR A 52 6.80 -1.04 6.43
N PHE A 53 6.11 -1.14 5.29
CA PHE A 53 4.95 -0.30 4.98
C PHE A 53 3.84 -0.48 6.01
N ILE A 54 3.45 -1.72 6.31
CA ILE A 54 2.38 -2.03 7.27
C ILE A 54 2.73 -1.47 8.65
N ARG A 55 3.97 -1.66 9.09
CA ARG A 55 4.45 -1.14 10.37
C ARG A 55 4.33 0.38 10.44
N GLU A 56 4.66 1.09 9.38
CA GLU A 56 4.70 2.56 9.39
C GLU A 56 3.30 3.17 9.28
N TYR A 57 2.45 2.62 8.40
CA TYR A 57 1.18 3.25 8.02
C TYR A 57 -0.06 2.71 8.75
N PHE A 58 -0.01 1.50 9.31
CA PHE A 58 -1.19 0.88 9.96
C PHE A 58 -0.99 0.58 11.43
N VAL A 59 0.19 0.09 11.83
CA VAL A 59 0.41 -0.42 13.20
C VAL A 59 1.51 0.31 13.97
N SER A 60 1.97 1.47 13.47
CA SER A 60 2.83 2.36 14.25
C SER A 60 2.04 2.99 15.39
N HIS A 61 2.73 3.43 16.44
CA HIS A 61 2.05 4.12 17.55
C HIS A 61 1.29 5.36 17.05
N GLU A 62 1.90 6.13 16.16
CA GLU A 62 1.30 7.31 15.53
C GLU A 62 0.08 6.96 14.67
N ALA A 63 0.14 5.89 13.87
CA ALA A 63 -1.01 5.44 13.09
C ALA A 63 -2.19 5.03 14.01
N ILE A 64 -1.91 4.28 15.08
CA ILE A 64 -2.92 3.86 16.05
C ILE A 64 -3.54 5.08 16.76
N GLU A 65 -2.74 6.06 17.17
CA GLU A 65 -3.24 7.31 17.78
C GLU A 65 -4.12 8.12 16.81
N ASN A 66 -3.82 8.05 15.52
CA ASN A 66 -4.62 8.69 14.46
C ASN A 66 -5.87 7.87 14.06
N GLY A 67 -6.13 6.74 14.72
CA GLY A 67 -7.34 5.95 14.54
C GLY A 67 -7.23 4.77 13.58
N TYR A 68 -6.03 4.45 13.06
CA TYR A 68 -5.82 3.24 12.27
C TYR A 68 -5.85 2.00 13.17
N GLY A 69 -6.51 0.95 12.70
CA GLY A 69 -6.65 -0.33 13.37
C GLY A 69 -6.24 -1.52 12.51
N ILE A 70 -6.37 -2.72 13.08
CA ILE A 70 -6.13 -3.97 12.36
C ILE A 70 -7.15 -4.16 11.24
N GLU A 71 -8.36 -3.62 11.41
CA GLU A 71 -9.43 -3.62 10.42
C GLU A 71 -9.02 -2.88 9.14
N ASP A 72 -8.30 -1.76 9.26
CA ASP A 72 -7.80 -1.00 8.12
C ASP A 72 -6.69 -1.75 7.39
N LEU A 73 -5.81 -2.44 8.14
CA LEU A 73 -4.83 -3.35 7.55
C LEU A 73 -5.51 -4.46 6.77
N VAL A 74 -6.55 -5.09 7.32
CA VAL A 74 -7.31 -6.13 6.61
C VAL A 74 -7.92 -5.58 5.31
N GLN A 75 -8.46 -4.36 5.33
CA GLN A 75 -8.96 -3.71 4.12
C GLN A 75 -7.85 -3.45 3.10
N PHE A 76 -6.68 -3.00 3.55
CA PHE A 76 -5.52 -2.81 2.68
C PHE A 76 -5.03 -4.13 2.03
N ILE A 77 -4.97 -5.23 2.78
CA ILE A 77 -4.59 -6.54 2.23
C ILE A 77 -5.60 -7.01 1.18
N LYS A 78 -6.91 -6.82 1.42
CA LYS A 78 -7.94 -7.10 0.41
C LYS A 78 -7.79 -6.23 -0.82
N TRP A 79 -7.45 -4.96 -0.64
CA TRP A 79 -7.21 -4.04 -1.75
C TRP A 79 -6.01 -4.48 -2.60
N LEU A 80 -4.93 -4.97 -1.99
CA LEU A 80 -3.79 -5.51 -2.72
C LEU A 80 -4.19 -6.69 -3.63
N ASP A 81 -5.04 -7.59 -3.15
CA ASP A 81 -5.58 -8.68 -3.95
C ASP A 81 -6.52 -8.16 -5.05
N GLU A 82 -7.59 -7.45 -4.68
CA GLU A 82 -8.68 -7.06 -5.57
C GLU A 82 -8.30 -6.00 -6.62
N PHE A 83 -7.42 -5.06 -6.28
CA PHE A 83 -7.11 -3.89 -7.12
C PHE A 83 -5.66 -3.84 -7.61
N MET A 84 -4.74 -4.57 -6.97
CA MET A 84 -3.34 -4.64 -7.39
C MET A 84 -2.98 -6.02 -7.97
N GLY A 85 -3.81 -7.05 -7.78
CA GLY A 85 -3.53 -8.41 -8.24
C GLY A 85 -2.37 -9.07 -7.50
N ILE A 86 -2.13 -8.68 -6.25
CA ILE A 86 -1.02 -9.16 -5.43
C ILE A 86 -1.58 -10.05 -4.31
N GLU A 87 -1.34 -11.36 -4.43
CA GLU A 87 -1.72 -12.34 -3.42
C GLU A 87 -0.69 -12.36 -2.26
N ILE A 88 -1.18 -12.32 -1.01
CA ILE A 88 -0.37 -12.36 0.23
C ILE A 88 -0.86 -13.49 1.14
#